data_AF-A0A7N4NTT3-F1
#
_entry.id   AF-A0A7N4NTT3-F1
#
_cell.length_a   1.000
_cell.length_b   1.000
_cell.length_c   1.000
_cell.angle_alpha   90.00
_cell.angle_beta   90.00
_cell.angle_gamma   90.00
#
_symmetry.space_group_name_H-M   'P 1'
#
loop_
_entity.id
_entity.type
_entity.pdbx_description
1 polymer ?
#
loop_
_entity_poly.entity_id
_entity_poly.type
_entity_poly.pdbx_seq_one_letter_code
_entity_poly.pdbx_strand_id
1 'polypeptide(L)'
;MLQVNQKSRGSHPYLRSSKSKIYVIKRDKEGNYILLKGSINNEAISILNIYAPSGMALNFLKEKLRELQEEIDNKTVILGDLNLALSELDKSNHKTNKKEIKEVNIILEKLGMLDLWRKLNGDRREYTFFSAVHETYSKIDHILG
;
A
#
# COMPACT_ATOMS: atom_id res chain seq x y z
N MET A 1 -56.11 -43.64 -1.64
CA MET A 1 -55.05 -44.47 -2.28
C MET A 1 -54.86 -43.90 -3.68
N LEU A 2 -53.73 -43.36 -4.13
CA LEU A 2 -52.32 -43.42 -3.74
C LEU A 2 -51.66 -42.04 -3.93
N GLN A 3 -50.63 -41.80 -3.14
CA GLN A 3 -49.74 -40.63 -3.15
C GLN A 3 -48.56 -40.91 -4.09
N VAL A 4 -48.13 -39.96 -4.92
CA VAL A 4 -46.73 -39.87 -5.39
C VAL A 4 -46.34 -38.40 -5.49
N ASN A 5 -45.25 -38.05 -4.82
CA ASN A 5 -44.61 -36.74 -4.73
C ASN A 5 -43.22 -36.87 -5.36
N GLN A 6 -42.74 -35.93 -6.18
CA GLN A 6 -41.31 -35.63 -6.36
C GLN A 6 -41.00 -34.33 -7.15
N LYS A 7 -40.06 -33.55 -6.57
CA LYS A 7 -39.33 -32.31 -6.97
C LYS A 7 -38.66 -32.41 -8.37
N SER A 8 -38.08 -31.41 -9.06
CA SER A 8 -37.61 -30.01 -8.89
C SER A 8 -37.25 -29.49 -10.31
N ARG A 9 -37.13 -28.19 -10.58
CA ARG A 9 -35.83 -27.47 -10.70
C ARG A 9 -36.09 -25.98 -10.92
N GLY A 10 -36.15 -25.22 -9.84
CA GLY A 10 -35.97 -23.77 -9.89
C GLY A 10 -34.48 -23.47 -9.79
N SER A 11 -33.87 -22.99 -10.86
CA SER A 11 -32.52 -22.40 -10.80
C SER A 11 -32.64 -21.02 -10.16
N HIS A 12 -32.45 -20.94 -8.85
CA HIS A 12 -32.15 -19.66 -8.20
C HIS A 12 -30.67 -19.37 -8.45
N PRO A 13 -30.30 -18.39 -9.28
CA PRO A 13 -28.92 -17.93 -9.31
C PRO A 13 -28.66 -17.31 -7.93
N TYR A 14 -27.82 -17.96 -7.13
CA TYR A 14 -27.22 -17.33 -5.97
C TYR A 14 -26.34 -16.19 -6.48
N LEU A 15 -26.93 -15.01 -6.65
CA LEU A 15 -26.21 -13.75 -6.68
C LEU A 15 -25.57 -13.62 -5.30
N ARG A 16 -24.34 -14.12 -5.18
CA ARG A 16 -23.46 -13.82 -4.06
C ARG A 16 -23.15 -12.33 -4.16
N SER A 17 -24.04 -11.50 -3.62
CA SER A 17 -23.78 -10.07 -3.43
C SER A 17 -22.61 -9.99 -2.46
N SER A 18 -21.41 -9.84 -3.00
CA SER A 18 -20.22 -9.54 -2.23
C SER A 18 -20.38 -8.13 -1.67
N LYS A 19 -20.92 -8.03 -0.46
CA LYS A 19 -21.04 -6.76 0.23
C LYS A 19 -19.64 -6.34 0.71
N SER A 20 -19.03 -5.42 -0.02
CA SER A 20 -17.85 -4.72 0.47
C SER A 20 -18.24 -3.75 1.57
N LYS A 21 -17.44 -3.66 2.63
CA LYS A 21 -17.58 -2.66 3.68
C LYS A 21 -16.25 -1.99 3.87
N ILE A 22 -16.18 -0.66 3.76
CA ILE A 22 -14.96 0.11 3.98
C ILE A 22 -15.31 1.23 4.94
N TYR A 23 -14.43 1.48 5.91
CA TYR A 23 -14.58 2.54 6.90
C TYR A 23 -13.24 3.25 7.10
N VAL A 24 -13.32 4.56 7.34
CA VAL A 24 -12.18 5.38 7.70
C VAL A 24 -11.87 5.13 9.17
N ILE A 25 -10.66 4.65 9.45
CA ILE A 25 -10.18 4.46 10.83
C ILE A 25 -9.49 5.71 11.32
N LYS A 26 -8.58 6.25 10.51
CA LYS A 26 -7.80 7.43 10.88
C LYS A 26 -7.46 8.23 9.63
N ARG A 27 -7.38 9.54 9.77
CA ARG A 27 -6.86 10.45 8.75
C ARG A 27 -6.17 11.61 9.45
N ASP A 28 -5.13 12.15 8.86
CA ASP A 28 -4.58 13.40 9.34
C ASP A 28 -5.46 14.59 8.94
N LYS A 29 -5.18 15.73 9.55
CA LYS A 29 -5.90 16.98 9.23
C LYS A 29 -5.33 17.63 7.98
N GLU A 30 -4.04 17.43 7.74
CA GLU A 30 -3.26 18.00 6.66
C GLU A 30 -3.42 17.24 5.33
N GLY A 31 -4.04 16.05 5.34
CA GLY A 31 -4.31 15.25 4.14
C GLY A 31 -3.16 14.37 3.65
N ASN A 32 -2.10 14.23 4.44
CA ASN A 32 -0.93 13.39 4.14
C ASN A 32 -1.17 11.90 4.42
N TYR A 33 -2.20 11.49 5.16
CA TYR A 33 -2.54 10.07 5.22
C TYR A 33 -4.01 9.79 5.50
N ILE A 34 -4.45 8.62 5.03
CA ILE A 34 -5.73 8.01 5.40
C ILE A 34 -5.55 6.51 5.58
N LEU A 35 -6.04 6.01 6.71
CA LEU A 35 -6.12 4.59 7.03
C LEU A 35 -7.57 4.13 6.88
N LEU A 36 -7.77 3.18 5.99
CA LEU A 36 -9.04 2.53 5.72
C LEU A 36 -8.95 1.07 6.15
N LYS A 37 -9.99 0.56 6.81
CA LYS A 37 -10.15 -0.87 7.07
C LYS A 37 -11.51 -1.32 6.57
N GLY A 38 -11.65 -2.61 6.31
CA GLY A 38 -12.85 -3.11 5.69
C GLY A 38 -12.82 -4.59 5.37
N SER A 39 -13.75 -5.00 4.52
CA SER A 39 -13.74 -6.31 3.90
C SER A 39 -14.24 -6.27 2.46
N ILE A 40 -13.65 -7.12 1.63
CA ILE A 40 -14.07 -7.41 0.25
C ILE A 40 -14.26 -8.93 0.18
N ASN A 41 -15.38 -9.42 -0.34
CA ASN A 41 -15.66 -10.87 -0.42
C ASN A 41 -15.54 -11.62 0.94
N ASN A 42 -15.85 -10.95 2.05
CA ASN A 42 -15.63 -11.41 3.44
C ASN A 42 -14.16 -11.56 3.87
N GLU A 43 -13.22 -11.13 3.04
CA GLU A 43 -11.81 -11.04 3.40
C GLU A 43 -11.50 -9.64 3.94
N ALA A 44 -10.88 -9.57 5.11
CA ALA A 44 -10.51 -8.31 5.72
C ALA A 44 -9.40 -7.62 4.92
N ILE A 45 -9.52 -6.30 4.73
CA ILE A 45 -8.52 -5.47 4.06
C ILE A 45 -8.15 -4.28 4.96
N SER A 46 -6.90 -3.85 4.85
CA SER A 46 -6.38 -2.64 5.49
C SER A 46 -5.53 -1.89 4.46
N ILE A 47 -5.83 -0.61 4.25
CA ILE A 47 -5.14 0.23 3.26
C ILE A 47 -4.72 1.52 3.96
N LEU A 48 -3.43 1.79 3.94
CA LEU A 48 -2.86 3.04 4.42
C LEU A 48 -2.31 3.82 3.21
N ASN A 49 -3.02 4.86 2.79
CA ASN A 49 -2.51 5.76 1.75
C ASN A 49 -1.71 6.88 2.41
N ILE A 50 -0.46 7.09 1.99
CA ILE A 50 0.47 8.09 2.53
C ILE A 50 0.97 9.00 1.42
N TYR A 51 0.97 10.30 1.67
CA TYR A 51 1.66 11.31 0.90
C TYR A 51 2.70 11.99 1.80
N ALA A 52 3.98 11.70 1.59
CA ALA A 52 5.04 12.29 2.40
C ALA A 52 5.47 13.65 1.81
N PRO A 53 5.56 14.73 2.61
CA PRO A 53 6.03 16.02 2.12
C PRO A 53 7.47 15.97 1.59
N SER A 54 7.70 16.58 0.43
CA SER A 54 9.04 16.69 -0.16
C SER A 54 10.04 17.35 0.81
N GLY A 55 11.26 16.82 0.90
CA GLY A 55 12.34 17.35 1.75
C GLY A 55 12.29 16.95 3.22
N MET A 56 11.13 16.51 3.74
CA MET A 56 10.98 15.97 5.10
C MET A 56 10.52 14.51 5.13
N ALA A 57 10.51 13.87 3.96
CA ALA A 57 9.83 12.61 3.73
C ALA A 57 10.30 11.47 4.67
N LEU A 58 11.61 11.32 4.89
CA LEU A 58 12.13 10.28 5.78
C LEU A 58 11.55 10.46 7.19
N ASN A 59 11.74 11.63 7.80
CA ASN A 59 11.30 11.92 9.16
C ASN A 59 9.79 11.79 9.32
N PHE A 60 9.04 12.31 8.35
CA PHE A 60 7.60 12.18 8.29
C PHE A 60 7.18 10.70 8.31
N LEU A 61 7.79 9.88 7.45
CA LEU A 61 7.46 8.46 7.36
C LEU A 61 7.78 7.71 8.67
N LYS A 62 8.94 7.97 9.31
CA LYS A 62 9.25 7.31 10.61
C LYS A 62 8.25 7.69 11.68
N GLU A 63 7.88 8.97 11.76
CA GLU A 63 6.91 9.45 12.74
C GLU A 63 5.54 8.81 12.52
N LYS A 64 5.03 8.85 11.28
CA LYS A 64 3.69 8.34 10.97
C LYS A 64 3.59 6.83 11.06
N LEU A 65 4.61 6.09 10.62
CA LEU A 65 4.60 4.63 10.79
C LEU A 65 4.70 4.22 12.26
N ARG A 66 5.43 4.98 13.09
CA ARG A 66 5.44 4.77 14.54
C ARG A 66 4.09 5.10 15.18
N GLU A 67 3.47 6.21 14.78
CA GLU A 67 2.14 6.63 15.25
C GLU A 67 1.05 5.59 14.91
N LEU A 68 1.17 4.94 13.76
CA LEU A 68 0.20 4.00 13.22
C LEU A 68 0.57 2.53 13.45
N GLN A 69 1.67 2.24 14.16
CA GLN A 69 2.23 0.89 14.27
C GLN A 69 1.22 -0.16 14.80
N GLU A 70 0.33 0.25 15.72
CA GLU A 70 -0.68 -0.64 16.33
C GLU A 70 -1.85 -0.93 15.38
N GLU A 71 -2.04 -0.08 14.36
CA GLU A 71 -3.07 -0.25 13.35
C GLU A 71 -2.59 -1.05 12.13
N ILE A 72 -1.27 -1.11 11.94
CA ILE A 72 -0.62 -1.83 10.86
C ILE A 72 -0.56 -3.32 11.23
N ASP A 73 -1.12 -4.17 10.38
CA ASP A 73 -1.09 -5.62 10.52
C ASP A 73 -0.64 -6.28 9.21
N ASN A 74 -0.60 -7.62 9.20
CA ASN A 74 -0.17 -8.41 8.04
C ASN A 74 -1.11 -8.35 6.82
N LYS A 75 -2.24 -7.64 6.91
CA LYS A 75 -3.16 -7.38 5.81
C LYS A 75 -3.12 -5.92 5.36
N THR A 76 -2.28 -5.09 5.99
CA THR A 76 -2.09 -3.70 5.61
C THR A 76 -1.23 -3.59 4.38
N VAL A 77 -1.79 -2.95 3.34
CA VAL A 77 -1.02 -2.46 2.20
C VAL A 77 -0.82 -0.96 2.37
N ILE A 78 0.42 -0.49 2.31
CA ILE A 78 0.74 0.94 2.23
C ILE A 78 0.89 1.32 0.77
N LEU A 79 0.21 2.39 0.38
CA LEU A 79 0.26 2.95 -0.96
C LEU A 79 0.63 4.43 -0.87
N GLY A 80 1.30 4.94 -1.89
CA GLY A 80 1.34 6.38 -2.14
C GLY A 80 2.73 6.92 -2.45
N ASP A 81 2.78 8.24 -2.55
CA ASP A 81 4.00 9.01 -2.82
C ASP A 81 4.77 9.20 -1.51
N LEU A 82 5.84 8.43 -1.37
CA LEU A 82 6.71 8.51 -0.21
C LEU A 82 7.78 9.59 -0.36
N ASN A 83 7.90 10.24 -1.52
CA ASN A 83 8.96 11.21 -1.83
C ASN A 83 10.39 10.71 -1.49
N LEU A 84 10.59 9.39 -1.50
CA LEU A 84 11.83 8.71 -1.11
C LEU A 84 12.14 7.59 -2.11
N ALA A 85 13.43 7.34 -2.32
CA ALA A 85 13.88 6.10 -2.96
C ALA A 85 14.00 5.01 -1.88
N LEU A 86 13.60 3.77 -2.21
CA LEU A 86 13.79 2.59 -1.36
C LEU A 86 14.96 1.72 -1.84
N SER A 87 15.48 1.99 -3.05
CA SER A 87 16.63 1.32 -3.66
C SER A 87 17.47 2.30 -4.49
N GLU A 88 18.74 1.96 -4.75
CA GLU A 88 19.60 2.71 -5.68
C GLU A 88 19.06 2.72 -7.11
N LEU A 89 18.24 1.71 -7.46
CA LEU A 89 17.60 1.58 -8.77
C LEU A 89 16.43 2.56 -8.96
N ASP A 90 15.95 3.19 -7.88
CA ASP A 90 14.82 4.12 -7.90
C ASP A 90 15.23 5.53 -8.36
N LYS A 91 16.50 5.78 -8.66
CA LYS A 91 17.01 7.04 -9.25
C LYS A 91 17.78 6.77 -10.53
N SER A 92 17.50 7.55 -11.58
CA SER A 92 18.18 7.39 -12.88
C SER A 92 19.67 7.76 -12.86
N ASN A 93 20.06 8.72 -12.01
CA ASN A 93 21.42 9.24 -11.96
C ASN A 93 22.33 8.56 -10.92
N HIS A 94 21.86 7.52 -10.22
CA HIS A 94 22.59 6.85 -9.15
C HIS A 94 23.04 7.73 -7.96
N LYS A 95 22.59 9.00 -7.91
CA LYS A 95 22.86 9.91 -6.80
C LYS A 95 21.82 9.70 -5.71
N THR A 96 21.94 8.60 -4.98
CA THR A 96 21.05 8.23 -3.88
C THR A 96 21.70 8.40 -2.53
N ASN A 97 20.92 8.85 -1.55
CA ASN A 97 21.35 8.86 -0.16
C ASN A 97 21.26 7.45 0.43
N LYS A 98 22.35 6.68 0.36
CA LYS A 98 22.40 5.28 0.83
C LYS A 98 22.06 5.15 2.31
N LYS A 99 22.35 6.17 3.13
CA LYS A 99 22.01 6.17 4.56
C LYS A 99 20.51 6.25 4.77
N GLU A 100 19.84 7.15 4.05
CA GLU A 100 18.38 7.30 4.07
C GLU A 100 17.68 6.03 3.57
N ILE A 101 18.15 5.45 2.45
CA ILE A 101 17.64 4.18 1.93
C ILE A 101 17.76 3.07 2.98
N LYS A 102 18.92 2.94 3.62
CA LYS A 102 19.12 1.93 4.67
C LYS A 102 18.18 2.15 5.85
N GLU A 103 18.01 3.40 6.25
CA GLU A 103 17.21 3.78 7.41
C GLU A 103 15.71 3.53 7.19
N VAL A 104 15.17 3.89 6.02
CA VAL A 104 13.77 3.57 5.69
C VAL A 104 13.55 2.07 5.60
N ASN A 105 14.47 1.32 4.97
CA ASN A 105 14.32 -0.14 4.85
C ASN A 105 14.34 -0.84 6.22
N ILE A 106 15.13 -0.36 7.19
CA ILE A 106 15.10 -0.90 8.56
C ILE A 106 13.72 -0.69 9.22
N ILE A 107 13.07 0.45 8.96
CA ILE A 107 11.73 0.72 9.50
C ILE A 107 10.70 -0.21 8.88
N LEU A 108 10.75 -0.37 7.55
CA LEU A 108 9.85 -1.27 6.81
C LEU A 108 10.04 -2.73 7.25
N GLU A 109 11.28 -3.19 7.38
CA GLU A 109 11.61 -4.54 7.85
C GLU A 109 11.05 -4.81 9.26
N LYS A 110 11.15 -3.84 10.18
CA LYS A 110 10.56 -3.96 11.53
C LYS A 110 9.04 -4.06 11.53
N LEU A 111 8.38 -3.52 10.50
CA LEU A 111 6.93 -3.63 10.29
C LEU A 111 6.55 -4.86 9.47
N GLY A 112 7.54 -5.68 9.05
CA GLY A 112 7.31 -6.82 8.17
C GLY A 112 6.90 -6.44 6.75
N MET A 113 7.23 -5.23 6.31
CA MET A 113 6.85 -4.69 4.99
C MET A 113 8.00 -4.76 4.00
N LEU A 114 7.66 -4.99 2.74
CA LEU A 114 8.58 -4.93 1.61
C LEU A 114 7.99 -4.16 0.42
N ASP A 115 8.84 -3.59 -0.44
CA ASP A 115 8.38 -3.00 -1.71
C ASP A 115 7.96 -4.13 -2.67
N LEU A 116 6.65 -4.30 -2.81
CA LEU A 116 6.03 -5.37 -3.62
C LEU A 116 6.39 -5.21 -5.09
N TRP A 117 6.46 -3.98 -5.60
CA TRP A 117 6.82 -3.75 -7.00
C TRP A 117 8.27 -4.15 -7.25
N ARG A 118 9.19 -3.78 -6.36
CA ARG A 118 10.61 -4.15 -6.47
C ARG A 118 10.79 -5.67 -6.35
N LYS A 119 10.05 -6.31 -5.45
CA LYS A 119 10.08 -7.77 -5.29
C LYS A 119 9.66 -8.52 -6.55
N LEU A 120 8.64 -8.02 -7.26
CA LEU A 120 8.11 -8.65 -8.47
C LEU A 120 8.93 -8.34 -9.73
N ASN A 121 9.57 -7.17 -9.78
CA ASN A 121 10.24 -6.69 -10.99
C ASN A 121 11.78 -6.72 -10.93
N GLY A 122 12.36 -7.15 -9.80
CA GLY A 122 13.81 -7.31 -9.64
C GLY A 122 14.56 -6.01 -9.95
N ASP A 123 15.51 -6.09 -10.89
CA ASP A 123 16.38 -4.97 -11.24
C ASP A 123 15.79 -4.02 -12.31
N ARG A 124 14.54 -4.22 -12.72
CA ARG A 124 13.87 -3.34 -13.69
C ARG A 124 13.86 -1.91 -13.18
N ARG A 125 14.13 -0.96 -14.07
CA ARG A 125 14.14 0.47 -13.79
C ARG A 125 12.93 1.13 -14.42
N GLU A 126 11.95 1.44 -13.59
CA GLU A 126 10.81 2.26 -13.95
C GLU A 126 10.66 3.36 -12.90
N TYR A 127 10.15 4.49 -13.35
CA TYR A 127 10.10 5.71 -12.57
C TYR A 127 8.69 6.28 -12.62
N THR A 128 8.32 7.00 -11.56
CA THR A 128 6.97 7.58 -11.43
C THR A 128 6.99 9.10 -11.43
N PHE A 129 8.18 9.71 -11.32
CA PHE A 129 8.37 11.15 -11.30
C PHE A 129 9.56 11.58 -12.15
N PHE A 130 9.42 12.72 -12.84
CA PHE A 130 10.49 13.42 -13.55
C PHE A 130 10.71 14.81 -12.94
N SER A 131 11.97 15.11 -12.58
CA SER A 131 12.39 16.44 -12.15
C SER A 131 13.03 17.18 -13.32
N ALA A 132 12.37 18.22 -13.82
CA ALA A 132 12.92 19.06 -14.89
C ALA A 132 14.18 19.82 -14.45
N VAL A 133 14.18 20.34 -13.21
CA VAL A 133 15.31 21.13 -12.65
C VAL A 133 16.61 20.31 -12.57
N HIS A 134 16.48 19.01 -12.35
CA HIS A 134 17.63 18.11 -12.23
C HIS A 134 17.78 17.16 -13.41
N GLU A 135 16.88 17.22 -14.39
CA GLU A 135 16.79 16.32 -15.54
C GLU A 135 16.89 14.84 -15.15
N THR A 136 16.18 14.46 -14.08
CA THR A 136 16.30 13.12 -13.48
C THR A 136 14.95 12.46 -13.28
N TYR A 137 14.95 11.14 -13.37
CA TYR A 137 13.80 10.31 -13.11
C TYR A 137 13.94 9.61 -11.76
N SER A 138 12.82 9.49 -11.05
CA SER A 138 12.76 8.78 -9.80
C SER A 138 11.48 7.98 -9.62
N LYS A 139 11.59 6.83 -8.96
CA LYS A 139 10.46 6.09 -8.41
C LYS A 139 10.27 6.57 -6.97
N ILE A 140 9.15 7.23 -6.72
CA ILE A 140 8.79 7.77 -5.40
C ILE A 140 7.41 7.30 -4.93
N ASP A 141 6.63 6.71 -5.84
CA ASP A 141 5.39 6.01 -5.53
C ASP A 141 5.71 4.55 -5.23
N HIS A 142 5.21 4.07 -4.09
CA HIS A 142 5.48 2.70 -3.62
C HIS A 142 4.20 1.98 -3.21
N ILE A 143 4.28 0.66 -3.33
CA ILE A 143 3.29 -0.30 -2.84
C ILE A 143 4.05 -1.20 -1.86
N LEU A 144 3.71 -1.10 -0.58
CA LEU A 144 4.33 -1.87 0.49
C LEU A 144 3.32 -2.85 1.08
N GLY A 145 3.77 -4.05 1.40
CA GLY A 145 2.97 -5.08 2.09
C GLY A 145 3.79 -6.31 2.38
#